data_AF-A0A5E6W7T9-F1
#
_entry.id   AF-A0A5E6W7T9-F1
#
_cell.length_a   1.000
_cell.length_b   1.000
_cell.length_c   1.000
_cell.angle_alpha   90.00
_cell.angle_beta   90.00
_cell.angle_gamma   90.00
#
_symmetry.space_group_name_H-M   'P 1'
#
loop_
_entity.id
_entity.type
_entity.pdbx_description
1 polymer ?
#
loop_
_entity_poly.entity_id
_entity_poly.type
_entity_poly.pdbx_seq_one_letter_code
_entity_poly.pdbx_strand_id
1 'polypeptide(L)'
;MQSYIEHAIGDCGEGVVLKCRPSREVEIFSSFPRRMWASLTQVSTPSLVLYGESTYPFVPQSVQRWAEGNRHVNATQVPGGHCFMQEDPAACSQQVEAFLLG
;
A
#
# COMPACT_ATOMS: atom_id res chain seq x y z
N MET A 1 -4.41 -14.48 0.41
CA MET A 1 -4.12 -14.77 1.85
C MET A 1 -3.01 -15.82 2.08
N GLN A 2 -2.90 -16.87 1.26
CA GLN A 2 -1.91 -17.95 1.46
C GLN A 2 -0.45 -17.46 1.63
N SER A 3 -0.01 -16.52 0.77
CA SER A 3 1.33 -15.93 0.85
C SER A 3 1.63 -15.22 2.17
N TYR A 4 0.62 -14.62 2.83
CA TYR A 4 0.81 -14.00 4.14
C TYR A 4 1.13 -15.05 5.19
N ILE A 5 0.41 -16.18 5.18
CA ILE A 5 0.65 -17.29 6.10
C ILE A 5 2.03 -17.92 5.85
N GLU A 6 2.37 -18.17 4.59
CA GLU A 6 3.62 -18.85 4.22
C GLU A 6 4.87 -17.97 4.41
N HIS A 7 4.74 -16.67 4.17
CA HIS A 7 5.90 -15.78 4.10
C HIS A 7 5.99 -14.76 5.21
N ALA A 8 4.90 -14.39 5.89
CA ALA A 8 4.95 -13.41 6.98
C ALA A 8 5.11 -14.06 8.37
N ILE A 9 5.02 -15.39 8.46
CA ILE A 9 5.02 -16.15 9.71
C ILE A 9 6.25 -17.09 9.77
N GLY A 10 6.88 -17.21 10.93
CA GLY A 10 7.97 -18.14 11.24
C GLY A 10 7.64 -19.06 12.42
N ASP A 11 8.43 -20.12 12.59
CA ASP A 11 8.28 -21.11 13.66
C ASP A 11 8.98 -20.66 14.95
N CYS A 12 8.39 -20.93 16.12
CA CYS A 12 9.01 -20.69 17.44
C CYS A 12 9.01 -21.92 18.37
N GLY A 13 8.80 -23.12 17.82
CA GLY A 13 8.83 -24.40 18.53
C GLY A 13 7.47 -24.80 19.13
N GLU A 14 6.79 -23.90 19.83
CA GLU A 14 5.46 -24.15 20.44
C GLU A 14 4.31 -23.52 19.64
N GLY A 15 4.62 -22.90 18.50
CA GLY A 15 3.65 -22.21 17.67
C GLY A 15 4.33 -21.38 16.60
N VAL A 16 3.68 -20.29 16.23
CA VAL A 16 4.16 -19.42 15.17
C VAL A 16 4.28 -17.98 15.62
N VAL A 17 5.23 -17.26 15.01
CA VAL A 17 5.49 -15.84 15.26
C VAL A 17 5.48 -15.05 13.96
N LEU A 18 5.11 -13.78 14.00
CA LEU A 18 5.30 -12.90 12.85
C LEU A 18 6.81 -12.70 12.62
N LYS A 19 7.24 -12.75 11.35
CA LYS A 19 8.61 -12.39 10.96
C LYS A 19 8.90 -10.90 11.19
N CYS A 20 7.85 -10.07 11.16
CA CYS A 20 7.96 -8.68 11.60
C CYS A 20 8.15 -8.64 13.11
N ARG A 21 9.24 -8.03 13.58
CA ARG A 21 9.48 -7.86 15.01
C ARG A 21 8.48 -6.85 15.58
N PRO A 22 7.85 -7.13 16.75
CA PRO A 22 6.90 -6.19 17.37
C PRO A 22 7.47 -4.78 17.56
N SER A 23 8.77 -4.65 17.87
CA SER A 23 9.42 -3.35 18.03
C SER A 23 9.41 -2.50 16.74
N ARG A 24 9.47 -3.14 15.56
CA ARG A 24 9.40 -2.46 14.27
C ARG A 24 7.99 -1.98 13.98
N GLU A 25 7.00 -2.77 14.33
CA GLU A 25 5.60 -2.37 14.22
C GLU A 25 5.29 -1.16 15.10
N VAL A 26 5.76 -1.17 16.36
CA VAL A 26 5.66 -0.02 17.27
C VAL A 26 6.34 1.22 16.69
N GLU A 27 7.53 1.10 16.11
CA GLU A 27 8.22 2.23 15.47
C GLU A 27 7.41 2.84 14.30
N ILE A 28 6.83 1.98 13.45
CA ILE A 28 6.00 2.40 12.31
C ILE A 28 4.75 3.12 12.80
N PHE A 29 4.07 2.60 13.82
CA PHE A 29 2.81 3.18 14.31
C PHE A 29 2.97 4.31 15.33
N SER A 30 4.15 4.45 15.95
CA SER A 30 4.44 5.55 16.91
C SER A 30 4.95 6.82 16.24
N SER A 31 5.21 6.79 14.94
CA SER A 31 5.70 7.93 14.18
C SER A 31 4.75 8.30 13.03
N PHE A 32 4.86 9.55 12.57
CA PHE A 32 4.18 10.00 11.35
C PHE A 32 5.09 10.98 10.60
N PRO A 33 5.05 10.96 9.25
CA PRO A 33 5.90 11.84 8.46
C PRO A 33 5.55 13.31 8.70
N ARG A 34 6.56 14.10 9.07
CA ARG A 34 6.41 15.56 9.15
C ARG A 34 6.40 16.15 7.74
N ARG A 35 5.53 17.14 7.50
CA ARG A 35 5.41 17.87 6.21
C ARG A 35 5.13 16.99 4.99
N MET A 36 4.43 15.86 5.18
CA MET A 36 4.13 14.87 4.13
C MET A 36 3.62 15.51 2.83
N TRP A 37 2.67 16.45 2.89
CA TRP A 37 2.15 17.12 1.70
C TRP A 37 3.21 17.89 0.91
N ALA A 38 4.13 18.58 1.58
CA ALA A 38 5.20 19.33 0.92
C ALA A 38 6.21 18.39 0.23
N SER A 39 6.36 17.16 0.72
CA SER A 39 7.17 16.12 0.08
C SER A 39 6.44 15.47 -1.09
N LEU A 40 5.15 15.17 -0.95
CA LEU A 40 4.32 14.55 -1.99
C LEU A 40 4.21 15.42 -3.26
N THR A 41 4.18 16.75 -3.10
CA THR A 41 4.17 17.68 -4.25
C THR A 41 5.51 17.73 -5.00
N GLN A 42 6.60 17.24 -4.41
CA GLN A 42 7.93 17.21 -5.05
C GLN A 42 8.19 15.94 -5.87
N VAL A 43 7.28 14.96 -5.83
CA VAL A 43 7.44 13.73 -6.62
C VAL A 43 7.39 14.07 -8.11
N SER A 44 8.48 13.81 -8.83
CA SER A 44 8.58 14.01 -10.28
C SER A 44 8.58 12.70 -11.07
N THR A 45 8.75 11.57 -10.39
CA THR A 45 8.71 10.24 -11.01
C THR A 45 7.26 9.88 -11.35
N PRO A 46 6.97 9.42 -12.59
CA PRO A 46 5.67 8.86 -12.91
C PRO A 46 5.26 7.81 -11.87
N SER A 47 4.10 8.00 -11.25
CA SER A 47 3.64 7.19 -10.13
C SER A 47 2.16 6.83 -10.31
N LEU A 48 1.81 5.58 -10.05
CA LEU A 48 0.44 5.10 -9.99
C LEU A 48 0.08 4.72 -8.56
N VAL A 49 -1.05 5.23 -8.07
CA VAL A 49 -1.62 4.87 -6.78
C VAL A 49 -2.85 3.99 -6.99
N LEU A 50 -2.76 2.73 -6.55
CA LEU A 50 -3.89 1.80 -6.52
C LEU A 50 -4.54 1.82 -5.13
N TYR A 51 -5.87 1.89 -5.07
CA TYR A 51 -6.60 1.81 -3.81
C TYR A 51 -7.92 1.03 -3.95
N GLY A 52 -8.27 0.26 -2.91
CA GLY A 52 -9.49 -0.55 -2.92
C GLY A 52 -10.79 0.27 -2.84
N GLU A 53 -11.87 -0.27 -3.39
CA GLU A 53 -13.24 0.27 -3.30
C GLU A 53 -13.70 0.45 -1.84
N SER A 54 -13.44 -0.55 -1.00
CA SER A 54 -13.88 -0.60 0.41
C SER A 54 -12.71 -0.30 1.38
N THR A 55 -11.85 0.65 1.02
CA THR A 55 -10.73 1.12 1.85
C THR A 55 -11.16 2.13 2.92
N TYR A 56 -10.21 2.66 3.70
CA TYR A 56 -10.51 3.68 4.70
C TYR A 56 -11.06 4.97 4.06
N PRO A 57 -12.04 5.65 4.68
CA PRO A 57 -12.72 6.82 4.08
C PRO A 57 -11.79 7.97 3.67
N PHE A 58 -10.65 8.12 4.34
CA PHE A 58 -9.67 9.18 4.05
C PHE A 58 -8.80 8.89 2.82
N VAL A 59 -8.71 7.64 2.36
CA VAL A 59 -7.81 7.25 1.26
C VAL A 59 -8.26 7.86 -0.07
N PRO A 60 -9.51 7.71 -0.54
CA PRO A 60 -9.93 8.28 -1.82
C PRO A 60 -9.71 9.80 -1.87
N GLN A 61 -10.10 10.51 -0.80
CA GLN A 61 -9.94 11.96 -0.69
C GLN A 61 -8.47 12.39 -0.72
N SER A 62 -7.60 11.67 -0.01
CA SER A 62 -6.17 12.00 0.05
C SER A 62 -5.46 11.71 -1.28
N VAL A 63 -5.78 10.59 -1.92
CA VAL A 63 -5.21 10.20 -3.22
C VAL A 63 -5.66 11.15 -4.32
N GLN A 64 -6.95 11.50 -4.36
CA GLN A 64 -7.49 12.47 -5.30
C GLN A 64 -6.79 13.83 -5.15
N ARG A 65 -6.67 14.33 -3.92
CA ARG A 65 -5.95 15.59 -3.64
C ARG A 65 -4.51 15.55 -4.16
N TRP A 66 -3.83 14.43 -4.04
CA TRP A 66 -2.45 14.30 -4.51
C TRP A 66 -2.36 14.27 -6.03
N ALA A 67 -3.20 13.49 -6.70
CA ALA A 67 -3.25 13.38 -8.15
C ALA A 67 -3.63 14.73 -8.81
N GLU A 68 -4.58 15.48 -8.23
CA GLU A 68 -4.95 16.83 -8.69
C GLU A 68 -3.79 17.83 -8.51
N GLY A 69 -2.99 17.66 -7.45
CA GLY A 69 -1.87 18.55 -7.13
C GLY A 69 -0.55 18.19 -7.81
N ASN A 70 -0.44 17.04 -8.48
CA ASN A 70 0.80 16.56 -9.08
C ASN A 70 0.54 15.75 -10.35
N ARG A 71 0.86 16.35 -11.51
CA ARG A 71 0.69 15.75 -12.84
C ARG A 71 1.42 14.42 -13.07
N HIS A 72 2.43 14.10 -12.26
CA HIS A 72 3.18 12.85 -12.38
C HIS A 72 2.48 11.68 -11.65
N VAL A 73 1.39 11.95 -10.94
CA VAL A 73 0.68 10.99 -10.11
C VAL A 73 -0.68 10.70 -10.71
N ASN A 74 -0.90 9.44 -11.07
CA ASN A 74 -2.20 8.92 -11.45
C ASN A 74 -2.76 8.05 -10.32
N ALA A 75 -4.08 7.92 -10.29
CA ALA A 75 -4.76 7.11 -9.30
C ALA A 75 -5.82 6.22 -9.95
N THR A 76 -5.96 5.00 -9.46
CA THR A 76 -6.94 4.04 -9.95
C THR A 76 -7.55 3.29 -8.77
N GLN A 77 -8.88 3.34 -8.70
CA GLN A 77 -9.63 2.51 -7.77
C GLN A 77 -9.72 1.08 -8.32
N VAL A 78 -9.55 0.10 -7.46
CA VAL A 78 -9.62 -1.33 -7.80
C VAL A 78 -10.60 -2.05 -6.89
N PRO A 79 -11.20 -3.18 -7.33
CA PRO A 79 -12.06 -3.99 -6.46
C PRO A 79 -11.36 -4.44 -5.18
N GLY A 80 -12.12 -4.57 -4.09
CA GLY A 80 -11.65 -5.10 -2.81
C GLY A 80 -11.50 -4.06 -1.69
N GLY A 81 -11.00 -4.52 -0.55
CA GLY A 81 -10.81 -3.71 0.66
C GLY A 81 -9.48 -2.95 0.70
N HIS A 82 -9.10 -2.49 1.90
CA HIS A 82 -7.78 -1.87 2.11
C HIS A 82 -6.63 -2.82 1.73
N CYS A 83 -6.83 -4.12 1.97
CA CYS A 83 -5.88 -5.19 1.66
C CYS A 83 -6.19 -5.87 0.31
N PHE A 84 -6.73 -5.15 -0.67
CA PHE A 84 -7.12 -5.68 -2.00
C PHE A 84 -6.02 -6.53 -2.66
N MET A 85 -4.75 -6.16 -2.47
CA MET A 85 -3.60 -6.89 -3.02
C MET A 85 -3.45 -8.32 -2.44
N GLN A 86 -4.02 -8.59 -1.26
CA GLN A 86 -4.06 -9.92 -0.67
C GLN A 86 -5.32 -10.70 -1.02
N GLU A 87 -6.37 -10.00 -1.44
CA GLU A 87 -7.67 -10.53 -1.87
C GLU A 87 -7.56 -11.06 -3.30
N ASP A 88 -7.01 -10.26 -4.22
CA ASP A 88 -6.70 -10.67 -5.60
C ASP A 88 -5.26 -10.24 -6.01
N PRO A 89 -4.24 -11.04 -5.65
CA PRO A 89 -2.85 -10.75 -5.97
C PRO A 89 -2.56 -10.72 -7.47
N ALA A 90 -3.27 -11.54 -8.26
CA ALA A 90 -3.03 -11.67 -9.70
C ALA A 90 -3.53 -10.44 -10.46
N ALA A 91 -4.74 -9.96 -10.14
CA ALA A 91 -5.23 -8.71 -10.70
C ALA A 91 -4.35 -7.52 -10.29
N CYS A 92 -3.91 -7.47 -9.03
CA CYS A 92 -3.02 -6.42 -8.56
C CYS A 92 -1.65 -6.44 -9.28
N SER A 93 -1.05 -7.61 -9.51
CA SER A 93 0.22 -7.70 -10.22
C SER A 93 0.10 -7.24 -11.67
N GLN A 94 -0.99 -7.58 -12.36
CA GLN A 94 -1.25 -7.12 -13.72
C GLN A 94 -1.33 -5.60 -13.82
N GLN A 95 -1.97 -4.92 -12.86
CA GLN A 95 -2.03 -3.45 -12.83
C GLN A 95 -0.63 -2.83 -12.66
N VAL A 96 0.20 -3.41 -11.80
CA VAL A 96 1.57 -2.94 -11.57
C VAL A 96 2.45 -3.19 -12.80
N GLU A 97 2.37 -4.38 -13.40
CA GLU A 97 3.10 -4.73 -14.62
C GLU A 97 2.71 -3.81 -15.78
N ALA A 98 1.41 -3.58 -16.00
CA ALA A 98 0.92 -2.68 -17.04
C ALA A 98 1.45 -1.25 -16.88
N PHE A 99 1.63 -0.78 -15.64
CA PHE A 99 2.17 0.55 -15.38
C PHE A 99 3.69 0.64 -15.54
N LEU A 100 4.43 -0.40 -15.14
CA LEU A 100 5.89 -0.38 -15.14
C LEU A 100 6.52 -0.83 -16.47
N LEU A 101 5.83 -1.71 -17.22
CA LEU A 101 6.36 -2.37 -18.41
C LEU A 101 5.59 -2.03 -19.69
N GLY A 102 4.39 -1.44 -19.57
CA GLY A 102 3.59 -0.93 -20.70
C GLY A 102 3.99 0.49 -21.11
#